data_AF-A0A5K3FKE0-F1
#
_entry.id   AF-A0A5K3FKE0-F1
#
_cell.length_a   1.000
_cell.length_b   1.000
_cell.length_c   1.000
_cell.angle_alpha   90.00
_cell.angle_beta   90.00
_cell.angle_gamma   90.00
#
_symmetry.space_group_name_H-M   'P 1'
#
loop_
_entity.id
_entity.type
_entity.pdbx_description
1 polymer ?
#
loop_
_entity_poly.entity_id
_entity_poly.type
_entity_poly.pdbx_seq_one_letter_code
_entity_poly.pdbx_strand_id
1 'polypeptide(L)'
;MKLDRIVYLRTTPDVCAERIRKRDRKGEGWIEMDYLRQLHDLHDDWLLGRKPKRCPVPVLVIDSTDSLDKVTSTYYGRRDEIFSGIKI
;
A
#
# COMPACT_ATOMS: atom_id res chain seq x y z
N MET A 1 -22.84 4.58 5.69
CA MET A 1 -21.70 4.85 4.78
C MET A 1 -21.07 3.51 4.43
N LYS A 2 -20.96 3.16 3.14
CA LYS A 2 -20.39 1.90 2.66
C LYS A 2 -19.05 2.21 1.98
N LEU A 3 -18.05 1.36 2.19
CA LEU A 3 -16.77 1.47 1.49
C LEU A 3 -16.92 0.91 0.08
N ASP A 4 -16.52 1.70 -0.93
CA ASP A 4 -16.64 1.29 -2.33
C ASP A 4 -15.39 0.57 -2.85
N ARG A 5 -14.19 0.95 -2.37
CA ARG A 5 -12.90 0.45 -2.85
C ARG A 5 -11.78 0.71 -1.85
N ILE A 6 -10.72 -0.08 -1.90
CA ILE A 6 -9.43 0.19 -1.22
C ILE A 6 -8.35 0.38 -2.26
N VAL A 7 -7.49 1.38 -2.09
CA VAL A 7 -6.25 1.53 -2.85
C VAL A 7 -5.09 1.08 -1.96
N TYR A 8 -4.43 0.00 -2.35
CA TYR A 8 -3.30 -0.56 -1.61
C TYR A 8 -1.98 -0.13 -2.24
N LEU A 9 -1.28 0.80 -1.58
CA LEU A 9 0.09 1.18 -1.93
C LEU A 9 1.04 0.11 -1.40
N ARG A 10 1.33 -0.89 -2.22
CA ARG A 10 2.16 -2.03 -1.84
C ARG A 10 3.62 -1.70 -2.09
N THR A 11 4.50 -2.00 -1.14
CA THR A 11 5.95 -1.86 -1.29
C THR A 11 6.65 -2.99 -0.56
N THR A 12 7.92 -3.26 -0.86
CA THR A 12 8.69 -4.28 -0.14
C THR A 12 9.06 -3.79 1.28
N PRO A 13 9.22 -4.70 2.26
CA PRO A 13 9.68 -4.35 3.61
C PRO A 13 11.01 -3.58 3.62
N ASP A 14 11.94 -3.91 2.71
CA ASP A 14 13.25 -3.26 2.61
C ASP A 14 13.15 -1.79 2.20
N VAL A 15 12.33 -1.50 1.18
CA VAL A 15 12.08 -0.11 0.74
C VAL A 15 11.30 0.65 1.81
N CYS A 16 10.36 0.00 2.50
CA CYS A 16 9.65 0.59 3.64
C CYS A 16 10.64 0.98 4.76
N ALA A 17 11.56 0.08 5.12
CA ALA A 17 12.58 0.32 6.14
C ALA A 17 13.53 1.46 5.77
N GLU A 18 13.98 1.51 4.50
CA GLU A 18 14.78 2.62 3.99
C GLU A 18 14.04 3.97 4.14
N ARG A 19 12.76 4.01 3.78
CA ARG A 19 11.93 5.23 3.89
C ARG A 19 11.69 5.64 5.34
N ILE A 20 11.50 4.70 6.25
CA ILE A 20 11.40 4.97 7.70
C ILE A 20 12.69 5.62 8.21
N ARG A 21 13.85 5.02 7.88
CA ARG A 21 15.17 5.55 8.27
C ARG A 21 15.40 6.94 7.69
N LYS A 22 15.10 7.14 6.40
CA LYS A 22 15.25 8.44 5.71
C LYS A 22 14.37 9.53 6.32
N ARG A 23 13.17 9.18 6.80
CA ARG A 23 12.25 10.12 7.44
C ARG A 23 12.70 10.49 8.86
N ASP A 24 13.46 9.63 9.52
CA ASP A 24 14.06 9.83 10.84
C ASP A 24 13.05 10.32 11.89
N ARG A 25 11.88 9.68 11.95
CA ARG A 25 10.85 10.07 12.92
C ARG A 25 11.20 9.55 14.31
N LYS A 26 11.20 10.43 15.30
CA LYS A 26 11.38 10.08 16.71
C LYS A 26 10.41 8.96 17.12
N GLY A 27 10.96 7.87 17.64
CA GLY A 27 10.20 6.69 18.09
C GLY A 27 10.15 5.52 17.10
N GLU A 28 10.54 5.71 15.84
CA GLU A 28 10.55 4.65 14.82
C GLU A 28 11.93 3.94 14.69
N GLY A 29 12.97 4.42 15.41
CA GLY A 29 14.34 3.90 15.31
C GLY A 29 14.54 2.47 15.81
N TRP A 30 13.58 1.91 16.54
CA TRP A 30 13.61 0.55 17.09
C TRP A 30 12.81 -0.45 16.26
N ILE A 31 12.25 -0.04 15.12
CA ILE A 31 11.46 -0.91 14.27
C ILE A 31 12.38 -1.94 13.58
N GLU A 32 12.18 -3.21 13.92
CA GLU A 32 12.94 -4.32 13.36
C GLU A 32 12.40 -4.77 11.98
N MET A 33 13.27 -5.36 11.17
CA MET A 33 12.90 -5.87 9.84
C MET A 33 11.83 -6.97 9.92
N ASP A 34 11.89 -7.84 10.92
CA ASP A 34 10.92 -8.93 11.05
C ASP A 34 9.52 -8.42 11.40
N TYR A 35 9.42 -7.29 12.10
CA TYR A 35 8.15 -6.62 12.31
C TYR A 35 7.57 -6.09 10.99
N LEU A 36 8.40 -5.46 10.15
CA LEU A 36 7.96 -4.97 8.84
C LEU A 36 7.54 -6.11 7.89
N ARG A 37 8.23 -7.25 7.93
CA ARG A 37 7.86 -8.45 7.17
C ARG A 37 6.52 -9.01 7.62
N GLN A 38 6.32 -9.16 8.94
CA GLN A 38 5.03 -9.60 9.48
C GLN A 38 3.88 -8.67 9.09
N LEU A 39 4.08 -7.35 9.16
CA LEU A 39 3.09 -6.39 8.71
C LEU A 39 2.81 -6.55 7.20
N HIS A 40 3.84 -6.67 6.39
CA HIS A 40 3.69 -6.89 4.94
C HIS A 40 2.83 -8.12 4.64
N ASP A 41 3.13 -9.25 5.28
CA ASP A 41 2.39 -10.50 5.09
C ASP A 41 0.92 -10.37 5.54
N LEU A 42 0.66 -9.71 6.68
CA LEU A 42 -0.70 -9.45 7.16
C LEU A 42 -1.50 -8.56 6.19
N HIS A 43 -0.88 -7.56 5.56
CA HIS A 43 -1.54 -6.72 4.56
C HIS A 43 -1.81 -7.49 3.28
N ASP A 44 -0.86 -8.29 2.79
CA ASP A 44 -1.05 -9.14 1.63
C ASP A 44 -2.16 -10.18 1.87
N ASP A 45 -2.17 -10.84 3.02
CA ASP A 45 -3.22 -11.79 3.40
C ASP A 45 -4.60 -11.13 3.47
N TRP A 46 -4.68 -9.91 3.99
CA TRP A 46 -5.94 -9.18 4.07
C TRP A 46 -6.44 -8.69 2.71
N LEU A 47 -5.57 -8.07 1.92
CA LEU A 47 -5.94 -7.29 0.73
C LEU A 47 -5.84 -8.11 -0.56
N LEU A 48 -4.97 -9.12 -0.62
CA LEU A 48 -4.72 -9.97 -1.78
C LEU A 48 -5.13 -11.44 -1.54
N GLY A 49 -5.34 -11.84 -0.28
CA GLY A 49 -5.63 -13.22 0.12
C GLY A 49 -6.80 -13.85 -0.65
N ARG A 50 -6.67 -15.16 -0.90
CA ARG A 50 -7.72 -15.96 -1.54
C ARG A 50 -8.80 -16.35 -0.52
N LYS A 51 -9.94 -16.86 -1.02
CA LYS A 51 -11.08 -17.26 -0.18
C LYS A 51 -10.65 -18.25 0.93
N PRO A 52 -11.25 -18.16 2.14
CA PRO A 52 -12.46 -17.38 2.47
C PRO A 52 -12.21 -15.93 2.90
N LYS A 53 -10.98 -15.50 3.16
CA LYS A 53 -10.64 -14.16 3.70
C LYS A 53 -10.49 -13.08 2.61
N ARG A 54 -11.38 -13.05 1.61
CA ARG A 54 -11.30 -12.01 0.57
C ARG A 54 -11.76 -10.67 1.16
N CYS A 55 -11.02 -9.60 0.86
CA CYS A 55 -11.49 -8.24 1.11
C CYS A 55 -12.90 -8.04 0.51
N PRO A 56 -13.90 -7.52 1.27
CA PRO A 56 -15.28 -7.44 0.82
C PRO A 56 -15.50 -6.38 -0.27
N VAL A 57 -14.50 -5.54 -0.52
CA VAL A 57 -14.53 -4.48 -1.53
C VAL A 57 -13.39 -4.69 -2.53
N PRO A 58 -13.51 -4.17 -3.77
CA PRO A 58 -12.42 -4.19 -4.74
C PRO A 58 -11.15 -3.55 -4.16
N VAL A 59 -10.02 -4.22 -4.35
CA VAL A 59 -8.69 -3.71 -3.97
C VAL A 59 -7.94 -3.35 -5.24
N LEU A 60 -7.53 -2.09 -5.32
CA LEU A 60 -6.68 -1.55 -6.37
C LEU A 60 -5.23 -1.52 -5.88
N VAL A 61 -4.37 -2.37 -6.41
CA VAL A 61 -2.96 -2.39 -6.03
C VAL A 61 -2.16 -1.41 -6.87
N ILE A 62 -1.39 -0.56 -6.22
CA ILE A 62 -0.37 0.29 -6.83
C ILE A 62 0.98 -0.15 -6.27
N ASP A 63 1.88 -0.61 -7.14
CA ASP A 63 3.26 -0.86 -6.74
C ASP A 63 3.93 0.48 -6.45
N SER A 64 4.37 0.62 -5.21
CA SER A 64 5.02 1.81 -4.67
C SER A 64 6.47 1.54 -4.27
N THR A 65 7.06 0.43 -4.73
CA THR A 65 8.48 0.10 -4.55
C THR A 65 9.39 1.04 -5.33
N ASP A 66 8.91 1.51 -6.48
CA ASP A 66 9.62 2.40 -7.39
C ASP A 66 9.73 3.85 -6.89
N SER A 67 10.40 4.71 -7.67
CA SER A 67 10.56 6.14 -7.38
C SER A 67 9.24 6.91 -7.33
N LEU A 68 9.23 8.04 -6.61
CA LEU A 68 8.06 8.90 -6.49
C LEU A 68 7.48 9.31 -7.84
N ASP A 69 8.32 9.61 -8.84
CA ASP A 69 7.87 9.99 -10.18
C ASP A 69 7.05 8.89 -10.84
N LYS A 70 7.55 7.64 -10.81
CA LYS A 70 6.84 6.48 -11.38
C LYS A 70 5.52 6.20 -10.67
N VAL A 71 5.53 6.27 -9.33
CA VAL A 71 4.31 6.08 -8.53
C VAL A 71 3.30 7.18 -8.83
N THR A 72 3.77 8.41 -9.00
CA THR A 72 2.94 9.58 -9.35
C THR A 72 2.35 9.44 -10.75
N SER A 73 3.14 9.03 -11.74
CA SER A 73 2.65 8.72 -13.09
C SER A 73 1.60 7.60 -13.06
N THR A 74 1.82 6.55 -12.26
CA THR A 74 0.85 5.45 -12.09
C THR A 74 -0.45 5.94 -11.47
N TYR A 75 -0.37 6.79 -10.44
CA TYR A 75 -1.53 7.41 -9.82
C TYR A 75 -2.35 8.21 -10.84
N TYR A 76 -1.71 9.11 -11.59
CA TYR A 76 -2.42 9.94 -12.58
C TYR A 76 -3.01 9.11 -13.73
N GLY A 77 -2.29 8.09 -14.20
CA GLY A 77 -2.78 7.18 -15.24
C GLY A 77 -3.97 6.31 -14.79
N ARG A 78 -4.16 6.12 -13.49
CA ARG A 78 -5.24 5.31 -12.90
C ARG A 78 -6.23 6.13 -12.09
N ARG A 79 -6.23 7.46 -12.24
CA ARG A 79 -7.04 8.37 -11.44
C ARG A 79 -8.53 8.04 -11.52
N ASP A 80 -9.04 7.76 -12.72
CA ASP A 80 -10.45 7.41 -12.93
C ASP A 80 -10.81 6.09 -12.25
N GLU A 81 -9.89 5.12 -12.23
CA GLU A 81 -10.05 3.84 -11.55
C GLU A 81 -10.05 4.03 -10.02
N ILE A 82 -9.16 4.88 -9.49
CA ILE A 82 -9.09 5.20 -8.05
C ILE A 82 -10.42 5.79 -7.57
N PHE A 83 -10.94 6.78 -8.31
CA PHE A 83 -12.16 7.49 -7.93
C PHE A 83 -13.45 6.84 -8.46
N SER A 84 -13.37 5.65 -9.05
CA SER A 84 -14.53 4.93 -9.61
C SER A 84 -15.35 5.80 -10.58
N GLY A 85 -14.69 6.65 -11.38
CA GLY A 85 -15.31 7.58 -12.32
C GLY A 85 -15.94 8.83 -11.69
N ILE A 86 -15.82 9.02 -10.36
CA ILE A 86 -16.23 10.25 -9.70
C ILE A 86 -15.23 11.35 -10.06
N LYS A 87 -15.71 12.40 -10.73
CA LYS A 87 -14.91 13.61 -10.97
C LYS A 87 -14.83 14.40 -9.67
N ILE A 88 -13.62 14.53 -9.13
CA ILE A 88 -13.27 15.37 -7.98
C ILE A 88 -12.44 16.54 -8.47
#